data_AF-A0A1C6RU29-F1
#
_entry.id   AF-A0A1C6RU29-F1
#
_cell.length_a   1.000
_cell.length_b   1.000
_cell.length_c   1.000
_cell.angle_alpha   90.00
_cell.angle_beta   90.00
_cell.angle_gamma   90.00
#
_symmetry.space_group_name_H-M   'P 1'
#
loop_
_entity.id
_entity.type
_entity.pdbx_description
1 polymer ?
#
loop_
_entity_poly.entity_id
_entity_poly.type
_entity_poly.pdbx_seq_one_letter_code
_entity_poly.pdbx_strand_id
1 'polypeptide(L)'
;MDGFVGRTRELALLDGMLSRATRGGRGGRPGRALLMRGRRRVGKSRLVEEFVERADVPHLFFTASAQPTVAADLDLFVSAAVSSTLPGADLFAAQAPRTWDAALTLLAAALPTDRPSVVVLDEMPYLIATDPGFEGTLQKVFDRELSRRPVLLVCIGSDLAMMEALNDYGRPFHQRATEMVVPPLSPADVGEMLDLPAAEAFDAYLVSGGLPLILDEWPVGSSLADYLAEAVTDPTSALLVSGERALAAEFPAQSQAGLVLRAIGSGERTFSSIARAAGGIPQASLTRALRLLSEKRIVEVTLPLSTQPSRETRYLVADPYLRFWLSFLGPWLPEIERGRGDLTLARITVSWTSWRGRAIEPVVRESLRRLPAGHLPADTATVGGYWTRTNDPEIDLVGADRAPVARRITFVGSVKWLENGPFDTHDLGRLLLHRSRLPGADEGTELIAVSRSGRAVDGVRVLTPEDLLTAWRD
;
A
#
# COMPACT_ATOMS: atom_id res chain seq x y z
N MET A 1 -19.20 -18.82 -2.51
CA MET A 1 -18.10 -18.21 -3.29
C MET A 1 -17.55 -17.08 -2.42
N ASP A 2 -17.17 -17.42 -1.19
CA ASP A 2 -17.34 -16.52 -0.04
C ASP A 2 -15.99 -16.28 0.62
N GLY A 3 -15.49 -15.04 0.58
CA GLY A 3 -14.33 -14.61 1.39
C GLY A 3 -13.24 -13.80 0.69
N PHE A 4 -13.26 -13.66 -0.65
CA PHE A 4 -12.28 -12.83 -1.37
C PHE A 4 -12.93 -11.53 -1.85
N VAL A 5 -12.56 -10.40 -1.23
CA VAL A 5 -13.15 -9.08 -1.49
C VAL A 5 -12.17 -8.17 -2.24
N GLY A 6 -12.71 -7.37 -3.15
CA GLY A 6 -11.94 -6.41 -3.93
C GLY A 6 -11.04 -7.06 -4.98
N ARG A 7 -9.97 -6.35 -5.35
CA ARG A 7 -8.93 -6.78 -6.31
C ARG A 7 -9.43 -7.06 -7.73
N THR A 8 -10.59 -6.52 -8.10
CA THR A 8 -11.20 -6.72 -9.43
C THR A 8 -10.23 -6.33 -10.55
N ARG A 9 -9.54 -5.20 -10.41
CA ARG A 9 -8.55 -4.75 -11.39
C ARG A 9 -7.32 -5.65 -11.45
N GLU A 10 -6.77 -6.07 -10.33
CA GLU A 10 -5.60 -6.96 -10.29
C GLU A 10 -5.92 -8.34 -10.90
N LEU A 11 -7.09 -8.90 -10.58
CA LEU A 11 -7.58 -10.14 -11.19
C LEU A 11 -7.77 -9.98 -12.70
N ALA A 12 -8.43 -8.91 -13.15
CA ALA A 12 -8.62 -8.64 -14.58
C ALA A 12 -7.28 -8.49 -15.34
N LEU A 13 -6.25 -7.94 -14.69
CA LEU A 13 -4.90 -7.88 -15.26
C LEU A 13 -4.25 -9.26 -15.37
N LEU A 14 -4.40 -10.13 -14.36
CA LEU A 14 -3.93 -11.52 -14.40
C LEU A 14 -4.64 -12.32 -15.50
N ASP A 15 -5.97 -12.21 -15.60
CA ASP A 15 -6.78 -12.82 -16.65
C ASP A 15 -6.37 -12.34 -18.04
N GLY A 16 -6.14 -11.03 -18.19
CA GLY A 16 -5.64 -10.43 -19.41
C GLY A 16 -4.27 -10.97 -19.83
N MET A 17 -3.37 -11.20 -18.86
CA MET A 17 -2.04 -11.78 -19.09
C MET A 17 -2.12 -13.25 -19.50
N LEU A 18 -2.94 -14.06 -18.82
CA LEU A 18 -3.17 -15.47 -19.18
C LEU A 18 -3.82 -15.59 -20.57
N SER A 19 -4.78 -14.72 -20.88
CA SER A 19 -5.41 -14.65 -22.20
C SER A 19 -4.43 -14.29 -23.31
N ARG A 20 -3.41 -13.47 -23.03
CA ARG A 20 -2.32 -13.18 -23.97
C ARG A 20 -1.35 -14.34 -24.13
N ALA A 21 -1.14 -15.14 -23.09
CA ALA A 21 -0.35 -16.36 -23.18
C ALA A 21 -1.06 -17.42 -24.03
N THR A 22 -2.38 -17.52 -23.89
CA THR A 22 -3.24 -18.44 -24.64
C THR A 22 -3.29 -18.10 -26.14
N ARG A 23 -3.55 -16.84 -26.49
CA ARG A 23 -3.64 -16.40 -27.89
C ARG A 23 -2.29 -16.39 -28.63
N GLY A 24 -1.19 -16.40 -27.89
CA GLY A 24 0.15 -16.20 -28.43
C GLY A 24 0.44 -14.78 -28.90
N GLY A 25 1.69 -14.53 -29.27
CA GLY A 25 2.15 -13.26 -29.86
C GLY A 25 2.53 -13.42 -31.33
N ARG A 26 2.60 -12.31 -32.08
CA ARG A 26 3.02 -12.30 -33.51
C ARG A 26 4.39 -12.94 -33.77
N GLY A 27 5.24 -13.09 -32.74
CA GLY A 27 6.56 -13.71 -32.83
C GLY A 27 6.63 -15.20 -32.48
N GLY A 28 5.51 -15.91 -32.34
CA GLY A 28 5.51 -17.35 -32.02
C GLY A 28 6.00 -17.69 -30.59
N ARG A 29 6.03 -16.70 -29.69
CA ARG A 29 6.43 -16.85 -28.29
C ARG A 29 5.27 -16.47 -27.35
N PRO A 30 4.42 -17.44 -26.98
CA PRO A 30 3.24 -17.18 -26.14
C PRO A 30 3.59 -16.89 -24.68
N GLY A 31 4.71 -17.38 -24.15
CA GLY A 31 5.02 -17.27 -22.72
C GLY A 31 5.08 -15.82 -22.22
N ARG A 32 4.59 -15.61 -21.00
CA ARG A 32 4.55 -14.30 -20.33
C ARG A 32 5.13 -14.43 -18.93
N ALA A 33 5.78 -13.37 -18.46
CA ALA A 33 6.24 -13.24 -17.09
C ALA A 33 5.57 -12.03 -16.43
N LEU A 34 5.23 -12.18 -15.16
CA LEU A 34 4.71 -11.13 -14.29
C LEU A 34 5.56 -11.08 -13.02
N LEU A 35 6.11 -9.90 -12.70
CA LEU A 35 6.71 -9.64 -11.39
C LEU A 35 5.66 -8.95 -10.53
N MET A 36 5.18 -9.64 -9.51
CA MET A 36 4.23 -9.13 -8.53
C MET A 36 4.97 -8.68 -7.28
N ARG A 37 4.85 -7.39 -6.96
CA ARG A 37 5.44 -6.79 -5.76
C ARG A 37 4.41 -6.04 -4.97
N GLY A 38 4.70 -5.81 -3.71
CA GLY A 38 3.77 -5.14 -2.79
C GLY A 38 4.21 -5.40 -1.37
N ARG A 39 3.78 -4.53 -0.46
CA ARG A 39 4.17 -4.61 0.94
C ARG A 39 3.84 -5.98 1.53
N ARG A 40 4.52 -6.37 2.60
CA ARG A 40 4.19 -7.62 3.31
C ARG A 40 2.72 -7.59 3.73
N ARG A 41 2.05 -8.73 3.62
CA ARG A 41 0.65 -8.96 4.06
C ARG A 41 -0.45 -8.20 3.33
N VAL A 42 -0.19 -7.61 2.16
CA VAL A 42 -1.27 -7.03 1.31
C VAL A 42 -2.12 -8.08 0.58
N GLY A 43 -1.87 -9.38 0.81
CA GLY A 43 -2.64 -10.47 0.19
C GLY A 43 -2.15 -10.91 -1.19
N LYS A 44 -0.86 -10.75 -1.52
CA LYS A 44 -0.29 -11.14 -2.83
C LYS A 44 -0.47 -12.62 -3.15
N SER A 45 -0.06 -13.51 -2.25
CA SER A 45 -0.17 -14.96 -2.43
C SER A 45 -1.64 -15.36 -2.55
N ARG A 46 -2.50 -14.87 -1.64
CA ARG A 46 -3.95 -15.12 -1.69
C ARG A 46 -4.61 -14.64 -3.00
N LEU A 47 -4.20 -13.48 -3.53
CA LEU A 47 -4.67 -12.97 -4.83
C LEU A 47 -4.31 -13.94 -5.96
N VAL A 48 -3.08 -14.47 -5.97
CA VAL A 48 -2.63 -15.39 -7.02
C VAL A 48 -3.26 -16.78 -6.85
N GLU A 49 -3.44 -17.26 -5.63
CA GLU A 49 -4.22 -18.48 -5.33
C GLU A 49 -5.63 -18.37 -5.88
N GLU A 50 -6.35 -17.29 -5.53
CA GLU A 50 -7.71 -17.03 -6.01
C GLU A 50 -7.76 -16.96 -7.55
N PHE A 51 -6.79 -16.29 -8.17
CA PHE A 51 -6.68 -16.26 -9.63
C PHE A 51 -6.47 -17.65 -10.24
N VAL A 52 -5.58 -18.47 -9.66
CA VAL A 52 -5.30 -19.83 -10.15
C VAL A 52 -6.53 -20.73 -9.99
N GLU A 53 -7.22 -20.65 -8.86
CA GLU A 53 -8.48 -21.36 -8.59
C GLU A 53 -9.57 -20.97 -9.60
N ARG A 54 -9.73 -19.67 -9.89
CA ARG A 54 -10.72 -19.17 -10.87
C ARG A 54 -10.38 -19.51 -12.31
N ALA A 55 -9.10 -19.48 -12.66
CA ALA A 55 -8.64 -19.75 -14.03
C ALA A 55 -8.81 -21.22 -14.41
N ASP A 56 -8.74 -22.13 -13.43
CA ASP A 56 -8.89 -23.59 -13.62
C ASP A 56 -8.02 -24.15 -14.75
N VAL A 57 -6.75 -23.75 -14.77
CA VAL A 57 -5.73 -24.22 -15.72
C VAL A 57 -4.65 -25.02 -15.00
N PRO A 58 -3.92 -25.92 -15.72
CA PRO A 58 -2.77 -26.59 -15.15
C PRO A 58 -1.79 -25.61 -14.53
N HIS A 59 -1.38 -25.86 -13.30
CA HIS A 59 -0.56 -24.94 -12.54
C HIS A 59 0.42 -25.62 -11.60
N LEU A 60 1.52 -24.92 -11.33
CA LEU A 60 2.46 -25.17 -10.24
C LEU A 60 2.49 -23.94 -9.34
N PHE A 61 2.26 -24.12 -8.05
CA PHE A 61 2.45 -23.09 -7.05
C PHE A 61 3.59 -23.49 -6.12
N PHE A 62 4.69 -22.75 -6.14
CA PHE A 62 5.84 -22.98 -5.27
C PHE A 62 6.07 -21.74 -4.41
N THR A 63 6.11 -21.93 -3.10
CA THR A 63 6.46 -20.87 -2.14
C THR A 63 7.87 -21.11 -1.62
N ALA A 64 8.78 -20.21 -1.97
CA ALA A 64 10.10 -20.19 -1.39
C ALA A 64 10.01 -19.81 0.09
N SER A 65 10.85 -20.44 0.89
CA SER A 65 11.07 -20.08 2.29
C SER A 65 12.55 -19.84 2.48
N ALA A 66 12.96 -19.10 3.50
CA ALA A 66 14.35 -18.78 3.77
C ALA A 66 15.18 -20.02 4.18
N GLN A 67 15.38 -20.95 3.25
CA GLN A 67 16.11 -22.18 3.47
C GLN A 67 17.61 -21.90 3.58
N PRO A 68 18.35 -22.73 4.35
CA PRO A 68 19.77 -22.51 4.55
C PRO A 68 20.62 -22.90 3.32
N THR A 69 20.08 -23.67 2.38
CA THR A 69 20.83 -24.21 1.24
C THR A 69 19.98 -24.34 -0.01
N VAL A 70 20.62 -24.23 -1.18
CA VAL A 70 19.97 -24.43 -2.49
C VAL A 70 19.34 -25.82 -2.63
N ALA A 71 19.97 -26.85 -2.06
CA ALA A 71 19.44 -28.21 -2.11
C ALA A 71 18.07 -28.32 -1.41
N ALA A 72 17.92 -27.68 -0.25
CA ALA A 72 16.65 -27.65 0.47
C ALA A 72 15.56 -26.90 -0.30
N ASP A 73 15.90 -25.78 -0.96
CA ASP A 73 14.95 -25.08 -1.83
C ASP A 73 14.52 -25.95 -3.03
N LEU A 74 15.47 -26.67 -3.64
CA LEU A 74 15.18 -27.59 -4.75
C LEU A 74 14.29 -28.76 -4.32
N ASP A 75 14.51 -29.33 -3.13
CA ASP A 75 13.67 -30.40 -2.60
C ASP A 75 12.21 -29.92 -2.40
N LEU A 76 12.03 -28.71 -1.87
CA LEU A 76 10.71 -28.08 -1.75
C LEU A 76 10.08 -27.81 -3.12
N PHE A 77 10.86 -27.33 -4.10
CA PHE A 77 10.39 -27.09 -5.46
C PHE A 77 9.94 -28.39 -6.15
N VAL A 78 10.73 -29.46 -6.03
CA VAL A 78 10.40 -30.79 -6.56
C VAL A 78 9.13 -31.32 -5.89
N SER A 79 9.01 -31.19 -4.57
CA SER A 79 7.81 -31.59 -3.83
C SER A 79 6.56 -30.86 -4.34
N ALA A 80 6.64 -29.54 -4.52
CA ALA A 80 5.56 -28.73 -5.08
C ALA A 80 5.25 -29.10 -6.54
N ALA A 81 6.26 -29.44 -7.34
CA ALA A 81 6.09 -29.85 -8.73
C ALA A 81 5.40 -31.21 -8.86
N VAL A 82 5.73 -32.17 -7.99
CA VAL A 82 5.08 -33.48 -7.94
C VAL A 82 3.60 -33.37 -7.51
N SER A 83 3.28 -32.47 -6.58
CA SER A 83 1.89 -32.25 -6.13
C SER A 83 1.07 -31.31 -7.03
N SER A 84 1.68 -30.79 -8.10
CA SER A 84 1.06 -29.83 -9.01
C SER A 84 0.02 -30.46 -9.94
N THR A 85 -0.76 -29.62 -10.62
CA THR A 85 -1.72 -30.05 -11.66
C THR A 85 -1.11 -30.06 -13.06
N LEU A 86 0.22 -29.92 -13.17
CA LEU A 86 0.91 -29.95 -14.45
C LEU A 86 0.83 -31.36 -15.08
N PRO A 87 0.56 -31.48 -16.40
CA PRO A 87 0.45 -32.79 -17.05
C PRO A 87 1.73 -33.63 -16.98
N GLY A 88 2.90 -32.97 -16.90
CA GLY A 88 4.20 -33.64 -16.76
C GLY A 88 4.74 -33.69 -15.34
N ALA A 89 3.90 -33.54 -14.31
CA ALA A 89 4.33 -33.58 -12.90
C ALA A 89 5.15 -34.86 -12.56
N ASP A 90 4.80 -36.00 -13.14
CA ASP A 90 5.49 -37.28 -12.95
C ASP A 90 6.99 -37.25 -13.31
N LEU A 91 7.41 -36.32 -14.18
CA LEU A 91 8.83 -36.14 -14.54
C LEU A 91 9.68 -35.78 -13.32
N PHE A 92 9.09 -35.10 -12.32
CA PHE A 92 9.75 -34.72 -11.07
C PHE A 92 9.84 -35.86 -10.08
N ALA A 93 8.96 -36.86 -10.14
CA ALA A 93 9.09 -38.07 -9.32
C ALA A 93 10.25 -38.97 -9.79
N ALA A 94 10.58 -38.91 -11.08
CA ALA A 94 11.64 -39.72 -11.69
C ALA A 94 13.03 -39.06 -11.70
N GLN A 95 13.12 -37.75 -11.45
CA GLN A 95 14.36 -36.98 -11.58
C GLN A 95 14.62 -36.11 -10.35
N ALA A 96 15.85 -36.13 -9.85
CA ALA A 96 16.29 -35.29 -8.72
C ALA A 96 17.23 -34.18 -9.22
N PRO A 97 16.70 -33.03 -9.70
CA PRO A 97 17.54 -31.92 -10.14
C PRO A 97 18.40 -31.39 -8.99
N ARG A 98 19.70 -31.21 -9.24
CA ARG A 98 20.65 -30.69 -8.24
C ARG A 98 21.01 -29.21 -8.42
N THR A 99 20.45 -28.58 -9.45
CA THR A 99 20.65 -27.16 -9.77
C THR A 99 19.33 -26.55 -10.22
N TRP A 100 19.19 -25.24 -10.02
CA TRP A 100 18.04 -24.50 -10.54
C TRP A 100 17.91 -24.58 -12.06
N ASP A 101 19.02 -24.64 -12.78
CA ASP A 101 19.00 -24.80 -14.23
C ASP A 101 18.33 -26.12 -14.64
N ALA A 102 18.70 -27.23 -13.98
CA ALA A 102 18.11 -28.53 -14.22
C ALA A 102 16.63 -28.55 -13.81
N ALA A 103 16.29 -27.99 -12.65
CA ALA A 103 14.91 -27.95 -12.14
C ALA A 103 13.98 -27.12 -13.03
N LEU A 104 14.42 -25.94 -13.48
CA LEU A 104 13.62 -25.07 -14.35
C LEU A 104 13.53 -25.62 -15.78
N THR A 105 14.56 -26.31 -16.27
CA THR A 105 14.49 -27.03 -17.55
C THR A 105 13.51 -28.20 -17.48
N LEU A 106 13.51 -28.93 -16.37
CA LEU A 106 12.56 -30.01 -16.10
C LEU A 106 11.11 -29.47 -16.00
N LEU A 107 10.94 -28.32 -15.33
CA LEU A 107 9.67 -27.60 -15.31
C LEU A 107 9.20 -27.29 -16.73
N ALA A 108 10.07 -26.71 -17.56
CA ALA A 108 9.71 -26.41 -18.94
C ALA A 108 9.25 -27.66 -19.69
N ALA A 109 9.91 -28.81 -19.49
CA ALA A 109 9.48 -30.08 -20.08
C ALA A 109 8.10 -30.55 -19.57
N ALA A 110 7.78 -30.32 -18.29
CA ALA A 110 6.53 -30.73 -17.66
C ALA A 110 5.30 -29.87 -18.03
N LEU A 111 5.52 -28.66 -18.56
CA LEU A 111 4.43 -27.78 -19.01
C LEU A 111 3.70 -28.35 -20.23
N PRO A 112 2.40 -28.06 -20.41
CA PRO A 112 1.71 -28.34 -21.67
C PRO A 112 2.23 -27.46 -22.81
N THR A 113 1.98 -27.88 -24.05
CA THR A 113 2.27 -27.11 -25.27
C THR A 113 1.00 -26.67 -26.00
N ASP A 114 -0.13 -27.30 -25.70
CA ASP A 114 -1.41 -27.21 -26.41
C ASP A 114 -2.48 -26.39 -25.66
N ARG A 115 -2.28 -26.13 -24.37
CA ARG A 115 -3.20 -25.38 -23.51
C ARG A 115 -2.44 -24.49 -22.51
N PRO A 116 -3.05 -23.40 -22.02
CA PRO A 116 -2.37 -22.50 -21.11
C PRO A 116 -2.07 -23.15 -19.75
N SER A 117 -1.06 -22.62 -19.05
CA SER A 117 -0.70 -23.04 -17.69
C SER A 117 -0.14 -21.87 -16.88
N VAL A 118 -0.18 -21.97 -15.55
CA VAL A 118 0.37 -20.96 -14.63
C VAL A 118 1.51 -21.56 -13.81
N VAL A 119 2.62 -20.84 -13.67
CA VAL A 119 3.69 -21.19 -12.73
C VAL A 119 3.87 -20.04 -11.76
N VAL A 120 3.77 -20.30 -10.47
CA VAL A 120 3.96 -19.31 -9.41
C VAL A 120 5.23 -19.62 -8.64
N LEU A 121 6.10 -18.62 -8.53
CA LEU A 121 7.27 -18.61 -7.66
C LEU A 121 7.04 -17.53 -6.59
N ASP A 122 6.50 -17.92 -5.45
CA ASP A 122 6.19 -17.02 -4.34
C ASP A 122 7.41 -16.83 -3.42
N GLU A 123 7.53 -15.61 -2.86
CA GLU A 123 8.69 -15.11 -2.10
C GLU A 123 10.05 -15.39 -2.77
N MET A 124 10.12 -15.18 -4.10
CA MET A 124 11.34 -15.30 -4.92
C MET A 124 12.60 -14.61 -4.34
N PRO A 125 12.50 -13.47 -3.60
CA PRO A 125 13.64 -12.91 -2.86
C PRO A 125 14.45 -13.91 -2.03
N TYR A 126 13.81 -14.92 -1.43
CA TYR A 126 14.52 -15.93 -0.64
C TYR A 126 15.42 -16.81 -1.52
N LEU A 127 14.96 -17.19 -2.71
CA LEU A 127 15.77 -18.00 -3.64
C LEU A 127 17.02 -17.26 -4.09
N ILE A 128 16.89 -15.96 -4.38
CA ILE A 128 18.01 -15.13 -4.82
C ILE A 128 18.98 -14.86 -3.67
N ALA A 129 18.49 -14.76 -2.43
CA ALA A 129 19.35 -14.64 -1.26
C ALA A 129 20.19 -15.91 -1.04
N THR A 130 19.61 -17.11 -1.25
CA THR A 130 20.31 -18.39 -1.15
C THR A 130 21.24 -18.65 -2.35
N ASP A 131 20.81 -18.30 -3.56
CA ASP A 131 21.56 -18.44 -4.81
C ASP A 131 21.51 -17.14 -5.64
N PRO A 132 22.55 -16.28 -5.57
CA PRO A 132 22.63 -15.06 -6.36
C PRO A 132 22.59 -15.30 -7.89
N GLY A 133 22.88 -16.52 -8.36
CA GLY A 133 22.81 -16.91 -9.77
C GLY A 133 21.42 -17.32 -10.26
N PHE A 134 20.44 -17.45 -9.35
CA PHE A 134 19.08 -17.88 -9.67
C PHE A 134 18.41 -17.00 -10.73
N GLU A 135 18.53 -15.67 -10.57
CA GLU A 135 17.90 -14.69 -11.46
C GLU A 135 18.32 -14.88 -12.93
N GLY A 136 19.63 -14.98 -13.18
CA GLY A 136 20.18 -15.20 -14.52
C GLY A 136 19.79 -16.58 -15.09
N THR A 137 19.68 -17.59 -14.22
CA THR A 137 19.23 -18.94 -14.61
C THR A 137 17.77 -18.93 -15.06
N LEU A 138 16.89 -18.30 -14.27
CA LEU A 138 15.47 -18.18 -14.60
C LEU A 138 15.27 -17.39 -15.90
N GLN A 139 16.01 -16.30 -16.11
CA GLN A 139 16.00 -15.56 -17.37
C GLN A 139 16.42 -16.43 -18.55
N LYS A 140 17.54 -17.16 -18.42
CA LYS A 140 18.05 -18.05 -19.48
C LYS A 140 16.98 -19.08 -19.89
N VAL A 141 16.35 -19.72 -18.91
CA VAL A 141 15.32 -20.74 -19.15
C VAL A 141 14.04 -20.12 -19.70
N PHE A 142 13.66 -18.93 -19.24
CA PHE A 142 12.50 -18.22 -19.78
C PHE A 142 12.68 -17.87 -21.26
N ASP A 143 13.81 -17.25 -21.63
CA ASP A 143 14.07 -16.82 -23.00
C ASP A 143 14.18 -18.00 -23.99
N ARG A 144 14.72 -19.14 -23.53
CA ARG A 144 14.95 -20.31 -24.38
C ARG A 144 13.75 -21.25 -24.46
N GLU A 145 13.10 -21.52 -23.32
CA GLU A 145 12.12 -22.58 -23.17
C GLU A 145 10.72 -22.04 -22.83
N LEU A 146 10.55 -21.35 -21.68
CA LEU A 146 9.22 -20.97 -21.19
C LEU A 146 8.50 -19.99 -22.13
N SER A 147 9.23 -19.08 -22.77
CA SER A 147 8.66 -18.12 -23.74
C SER A 147 8.00 -18.81 -24.95
N ARG A 148 8.34 -20.07 -25.23
CA ARG A 148 7.76 -20.88 -26.31
C ARG A 148 6.57 -21.73 -25.85
N ARG A 149 6.27 -21.76 -24.56
CA ARG A 149 5.11 -22.46 -23.98
C ARG A 149 3.99 -21.46 -23.70
N PRO A 150 2.71 -21.85 -23.76
CA PRO A 150 1.58 -21.02 -23.35
C PRO A 150 1.52 -20.88 -21.81
N VAL A 151 2.59 -20.38 -21.19
CA VAL A 151 2.74 -20.27 -19.74
C VAL A 151 2.70 -18.82 -19.28
N LEU A 152 2.01 -18.59 -18.17
CA LEU A 152 2.14 -17.38 -17.37
C LEU A 152 3.00 -17.69 -16.14
N LEU A 153 4.23 -17.18 -16.13
CA LEU A 153 5.12 -17.22 -14.97
C LEU A 153 4.83 -16.01 -14.07
N VAL A 154 4.44 -16.24 -12.83
CA VAL A 154 4.19 -15.22 -11.81
C VAL A 154 5.25 -15.34 -10.73
N CYS A 155 6.13 -14.33 -10.61
CA CYS A 155 7.10 -14.27 -9.52
C CYS A 155 6.64 -13.22 -8.50
N ILE A 156 6.45 -13.64 -7.26
CA ILE A 156 5.98 -12.77 -6.18
C ILE A 156 7.15 -12.44 -5.24
N GLY A 157 7.22 -11.20 -4.78
CA GLY A 157 8.19 -10.78 -3.79
C GLY A 157 7.67 -9.69 -2.85
N SER A 158 7.96 -9.83 -1.56
CA SER A 158 7.61 -8.83 -0.55
C SER A 158 8.64 -7.72 -0.36
N ASP A 159 9.89 -7.92 -0.81
CA ASP A 159 10.93 -6.90 -0.83
C ASP A 159 10.79 -6.00 -2.06
N LEU A 160 10.19 -4.83 -1.87
CA LEU A 160 9.95 -3.85 -2.93
C LEU A 160 11.24 -3.39 -3.60
N ALA A 161 12.29 -3.11 -2.82
CA ALA A 161 13.53 -2.54 -3.35
C ALA A 161 14.29 -3.58 -4.18
N MET A 162 14.34 -4.82 -3.70
CA MET A 162 14.92 -5.93 -4.45
C MET A 162 14.13 -6.20 -5.72
N MET A 163 12.79 -6.30 -5.63
CA MET A 163 11.95 -6.57 -6.80
C MET A 163 12.00 -5.42 -7.83
N GLU A 164 12.11 -4.16 -7.40
CA GLU A 164 12.37 -3.01 -8.29
C GLU A 164 13.75 -3.13 -8.95
N ALA A 165 14.79 -3.52 -8.19
CA ALA A 165 16.13 -3.70 -8.72
C ALA A 165 16.25 -4.83 -9.75
N LEU A 166 15.37 -5.85 -9.75
CA LEU A 166 15.33 -6.89 -10.78
C LEU A 166 14.91 -6.36 -12.16
N ASN A 167 14.26 -5.20 -12.19
CA ASN A 167 13.81 -4.55 -13.41
C ASN A 167 14.68 -3.34 -13.80
N ASP A 168 15.82 -3.12 -13.15
CA ASP A 168 16.74 -2.04 -13.53
C ASP A 168 17.41 -2.30 -14.89
N TYR A 169 17.83 -1.23 -15.56
CA TYR A 169 18.52 -1.32 -16.85
C TYR A 169 19.79 -2.20 -16.75
N GLY A 170 19.85 -3.24 -17.59
CA GLY A 170 20.94 -4.21 -17.58
C GLY A 170 20.70 -5.44 -16.71
N ARG A 171 19.55 -5.51 -16.01
CA ARG A 171 19.16 -6.68 -15.22
C ARG A 171 18.36 -7.71 -16.02
N PRO A 172 18.45 -9.00 -15.65
CA PRO A 172 17.81 -10.11 -16.33
C PRO A 172 16.34 -9.94 -16.76
N PHE A 173 15.49 -9.34 -15.93
CA PHE A 173 14.05 -9.21 -16.22
C PHE A 173 13.62 -7.91 -16.90
N HIS A 174 14.55 -6.98 -17.11
CA HIS A 174 14.28 -5.72 -17.79
C HIS A 174 13.63 -5.95 -19.16
N GLN A 175 12.45 -5.36 -19.37
CA GLN A 175 11.58 -5.46 -20.57
C GLN A 175 11.01 -6.84 -20.88
N ARG A 176 11.16 -7.84 -19.99
CA ARG A 176 10.64 -9.21 -20.21
C ARG A 176 9.40 -9.51 -19.39
N ALA A 177 9.33 -8.97 -18.19
CA ALA A 177 8.19 -9.15 -17.31
C ALA A 177 7.31 -7.90 -17.26
N THR A 178 5.99 -8.12 -17.17
CA THR A 178 5.07 -7.06 -16.76
C THR A 178 5.18 -6.88 -15.26
N GLU A 179 5.21 -5.64 -14.77
CA GLU A 179 5.14 -5.39 -13.33
C GLU A 179 3.69 -5.24 -12.88
N MET A 180 3.40 -5.80 -11.71
CA MET A 180 2.17 -5.53 -10.96
C MET A 180 2.53 -5.16 -9.53
N VAL A 181 2.04 -4.01 -9.09
CA VAL A 181 2.12 -3.60 -7.69
C VAL A 181 0.77 -3.85 -7.05
N VAL A 182 0.73 -4.69 -6.02
CA VAL A 182 -0.48 -4.94 -5.23
C VAL A 182 -0.53 -3.93 -4.09
N PRO A 183 -1.44 -2.94 -4.10
CA PRO A 183 -1.62 -2.00 -3.01
C PRO A 183 -2.30 -2.67 -1.81
N PRO A 184 -2.37 -2.05 -0.62
CA PRO A 184 -3.38 -2.42 0.38
C PRO A 184 -4.81 -2.28 -0.19
N LEU A 185 -5.80 -2.88 0.48
CA LEU A 185 -7.20 -2.70 0.15
C LEU A 185 -7.59 -1.22 0.26
N SER A 186 -8.39 -0.72 -0.68
CA SER A 186 -8.85 0.67 -0.71
C SER A 186 -9.94 0.93 0.34
N PRO A 187 -10.30 2.20 0.62
CA PRO A 187 -11.47 2.50 1.43
C PRO A 187 -12.76 1.86 0.90
N ALA A 188 -12.93 1.72 -0.42
CA ALA A 188 -14.09 1.03 -1.00
C ALA A 188 -14.06 -0.47 -0.70
N ASP A 189 -12.91 -1.13 -0.88
CA ASP A 189 -12.75 -2.55 -0.56
C ASP A 189 -12.98 -2.81 0.94
N VAL A 190 -12.51 -1.92 1.82
CA VAL A 190 -12.74 -2.01 3.27
C VAL A 190 -14.22 -1.88 3.59
N GLY A 191 -14.92 -0.93 2.97
CA GLY A 191 -16.36 -0.75 3.14
C GLY A 191 -17.16 -1.96 2.68
N GLU A 192 -16.78 -2.55 1.55
CA GLU A 192 -17.40 -3.79 1.03
C GLU A 192 -17.12 -4.98 1.95
N MET A 193 -15.86 -5.17 2.37
CA MET A 193 -15.45 -6.31 3.20
C MET A 193 -16.11 -6.31 4.58
N LEU A 194 -16.30 -5.14 5.16
CA LEU A 194 -16.86 -4.98 6.51
C LEU A 194 -18.34 -4.59 6.53
N ASP A 195 -19.00 -4.46 5.37
CA ASP A 195 -20.37 -3.95 5.24
C ASP A 195 -20.57 -2.60 5.99
N LEU A 196 -19.66 -1.66 5.74
CA LEU A 196 -19.63 -0.36 6.41
C LEU A 196 -20.12 0.78 5.50
N PRO A 197 -20.82 1.78 6.07
CA PRO A 197 -21.09 3.03 5.36
C PRO A 197 -19.79 3.77 5.02
N ALA A 198 -19.87 4.70 4.06
CA ALA A 198 -18.69 5.33 3.48
C ALA A 198 -17.79 6.01 4.52
N ALA A 199 -18.35 6.74 5.48
CA ALA A 199 -17.56 7.43 6.50
C ALA A 199 -16.82 6.45 7.42
N GLU A 200 -17.51 5.40 7.86
CA GLU A 200 -16.99 4.34 8.71
C GLU A 200 -15.95 3.49 7.97
N ALA A 201 -16.10 3.28 6.66
CA ALA A 201 -15.11 2.61 5.83
C ALA A 201 -13.78 3.38 5.77
N PHE A 202 -13.82 4.71 5.67
CA PHE A 202 -12.61 5.54 5.78
C PHE A 202 -11.99 5.45 7.17
N ASP A 203 -12.80 5.47 8.24
CA ASP A 203 -12.31 5.36 9.62
C ASP A 203 -11.66 3.99 9.87
N ALA A 204 -12.27 2.91 9.39
CA ALA A 204 -11.71 1.56 9.41
C ALA A 204 -10.42 1.46 8.57
N TYR A 205 -10.37 2.14 7.41
CA TYR A 205 -9.16 2.23 6.60
C TYR A 205 -8.03 2.99 7.32
N LEU A 206 -8.32 4.04 8.08
CA LEU A 206 -7.31 4.74 8.88
C LEU A 206 -6.68 3.86 9.96
N VAL A 207 -7.46 2.93 10.51
CA VAL A 207 -7.02 2.01 11.56
C VAL A 207 -6.33 0.77 10.98
N SER A 208 -6.86 0.20 9.91
CA SER A 208 -6.35 -1.04 9.30
C SER A 208 -5.27 -0.81 8.24
N GLY A 209 -5.21 0.39 7.65
CA GLY A 209 -4.38 0.69 6.49
C GLY A 209 -4.75 -0.11 5.25
N GLY A 210 -5.94 -0.74 5.23
CA GLY A 210 -6.33 -1.68 4.18
C GLY A 210 -5.61 -3.03 4.24
N LEU A 211 -5.06 -3.42 5.40
CA LEU A 211 -4.37 -4.69 5.56
C LEU A 211 -5.38 -5.83 5.75
N PRO A 212 -5.45 -6.82 4.82
CA PRO A 212 -6.40 -7.93 4.92
C PRO A 212 -6.39 -8.67 6.27
N LEU A 213 -5.20 -8.91 6.84
CA LEU A 213 -5.08 -9.63 8.11
C LEU A 213 -5.78 -8.91 9.28
N ILE A 214 -5.79 -7.57 9.28
CA ILE A 214 -6.46 -6.79 10.33
C ILE A 214 -7.97 -6.78 10.10
N LEU A 215 -8.37 -6.68 8.83
CA LEU A 215 -9.77 -6.64 8.42
C LEU A 215 -10.47 -8.00 8.60
N ASP A 216 -9.75 -9.11 8.46
CA ASP A 216 -10.26 -10.47 8.67
C ASP A 216 -10.67 -10.72 10.13
N GLU A 217 -9.97 -10.10 11.08
CA GLU A 217 -10.35 -10.11 12.51
C GLU A 217 -11.43 -9.08 12.85
N TRP A 218 -11.80 -8.18 11.93
CA TRP A 218 -12.80 -7.16 12.18
C TRP A 218 -14.18 -7.70 11.82
N PRO A 219 -15.11 -7.87 12.79
CA PRO A 219 -16.41 -8.45 12.49
C PRO A 219 -17.24 -7.57 11.55
N VAL A 220 -17.87 -8.18 10.55
CA VAL A 220 -18.74 -7.49 9.58
C VAL A 220 -19.85 -6.72 10.29
N GLY A 221 -20.06 -5.47 9.89
CA GLY A 221 -21.02 -4.53 10.47
C GLY A 221 -20.67 -4.00 11.86
N SER A 222 -19.54 -4.40 12.45
CA SER A 222 -19.12 -3.96 13.77
C SER A 222 -18.58 -2.53 13.76
N SER A 223 -18.92 -1.76 14.79
CA SER A 223 -18.43 -0.40 14.93
C SER A 223 -16.92 -0.39 15.23
N LEU A 224 -16.26 0.72 14.89
CA LEU A 224 -14.86 0.93 15.26
C LEU A 224 -14.62 0.76 16.76
N ALA A 225 -15.53 1.28 17.59
CA ALA A 225 -15.38 1.23 19.04
C ALA A 225 -15.42 -0.21 19.55
N ASP A 226 -16.34 -1.03 19.02
CA ASP A 226 -16.49 -2.42 19.41
C ASP A 226 -15.28 -3.26 18.96
N TYR A 227 -14.83 -3.09 17.71
CA TYR A 227 -13.64 -3.75 17.20
C TYR A 227 -12.40 -3.40 18.02
N LEU A 228 -12.17 -2.11 18.30
CA LEU A 228 -11.02 -1.69 19.10
C LEU A 228 -11.08 -2.23 20.52
N ALA A 229 -12.27 -2.29 21.13
CA ALA A 229 -12.43 -2.81 22.48
C ALA A 229 -12.02 -4.28 22.58
N GLU A 230 -12.34 -5.10 21.57
CA GLU A 230 -11.90 -6.48 21.48
C GLU A 230 -10.40 -6.58 21.17
N ALA A 231 -9.94 -5.92 20.09
CA ALA A 231 -8.59 -6.04 19.57
C ALA A 231 -7.49 -5.61 20.56
N VAL A 232 -7.74 -4.59 21.40
CA VAL A 232 -6.76 -4.15 22.41
C VAL A 232 -6.76 -5.00 23.67
N THR A 233 -7.72 -5.92 23.83
CA THR A 233 -7.76 -6.87 24.96
C THR A 233 -7.14 -8.21 24.62
N ASP A 234 -6.94 -8.50 23.33
CA ASP A 234 -6.20 -9.66 22.84
C ASP A 234 -4.78 -9.26 22.40
N PRO A 235 -3.72 -9.60 23.18
CA PRO A 235 -2.34 -9.34 22.81
C PRO A 235 -1.90 -10.01 21.50
N THR A 236 -2.64 -11.00 21.02
CA THR A 236 -2.35 -11.73 19.78
C THR A 236 -3.05 -11.18 18.56
N SER A 237 -3.91 -10.16 18.71
CA SER A 237 -4.64 -9.55 17.60
C SER A 237 -3.71 -9.05 16.50
N ALA A 238 -4.13 -9.22 15.26
CA ALA A 238 -3.45 -8.73 14.07
C ALA A 238 -3.20 -7.23 14.15
N LEU A 239 -4.11 -6.47 14.77
CA LEU A 239 -3.98 -5.03 14.97
C LEU A 239 -2.72 -4.67 15.78
N LEU A 240 -2.36 -5.45 16.81
CA LEU A 240 -1.17 -5.22 17.62
C LEU A 240 0.07 -5.81 16.96
N VAL A 241 0.01 -7.10 16.61
CA VAL A 241 1.15 -7.90 16.18
C VAL A 241 1.68 -7.46 14.81
N SER A 242 0.81 -6.95 13.93
CA SER A 242 1.24 -6.55 12.57
C SER A 242 2.20 -5.37 12.58
N GLY A 243 1.97 -4.36 13.41
CA GLY A 243 2.80 -3.16 13.50
C GLY A 243 4.13 -3.46 14.16
N GLU A 244 4.14 -4.27 15.21
CA GLU A 244 5.36 -4.71 15.87
C GLU A 244 6.25 -5.50 14.90
N ARG A 245 5.68 -6.50 14.21
CA ARG A 245 6.43 -7.32 13.24
C ARG A 245 6.89 -6.50 12.04
N ALA A 246 6.09 -5.55 11.56
CA ALA A 246 6.49 -4.67 10.46
C ALA A 246 7.70 -3.80 10.85
N LEU A 247 7.71 -3.25 12.07
CA LEU A 247 8.82 -2.46 12.57
C LEU A 247 10.07 -3.32 12.82
N ALA A 248 9.92 -4.49 13.45
CA ALA A 248 11.03 -5.39 13.76
C ALA A 248 11.69 -5.95 12.49
N ALA A 249 10.91 -6.21 11.44
CA ALA A 249 11.41 -6.67 10.16
C ALA A 249 12.26 -5.64 9.42
N GLU A 250 11.89 -4.35 9.51
CA GLU A 250 12.50 -3.28 8.74
C GLU A 250 13.64 -2.57 9.49
N PHE A 251 13.57 -2.58 10.82
CA PHE A 251 14.40 -1.76 11.69
C PHE A 251 14.88 -2.57 12.90
N PRO A 252 16.20 -2.77 13.05
CA PRO A 252 16.76 -3.23 14.31
C PRO A 252 16.29 -2.33 15.46
N ALA A 253 16.07 -2.90 16.65
CA ALA A 253 15.48 -2.22 17.80
C ALA A 253 16.18 -0.88 18.18
N GLN A 254 17.48 -0.77 17.91
CA GLN A 254 18.33 0.39 18.21
C GLN A 254 18.67 1.24 16.98
N SER A 255 18.01 1.01 15.83
CA SER A 255 18.27 1.80 14.63
C SER A 255 17.79 3.25 14.82
N GLN A 256 18.60 4.19 14.37
CA GLN A 256 18.24 5.63 14.36
C GLN A 256 16.97 5.89 13.53
N ALA A 257 16.79 5.12 12.44
CA ALA A 257 15.58 5.18 11.63
C ALA A 257 14.33 4.77 12.42
N GLY A 258 14.38 3.71 13.23
CA GLY A 258 13.28 3.30 14.10
C GLY A 258 12.94 4.35 15.17
N LEU A 259 13.95 5.01 15.75
CA LEU A 259 13.73 6.12 16.70
C LEU A 259 13.07 7.33 16.03
N VAL A 260 13.55 7.73 14.85
CA VAL A 260 12.99 8.84 14.07
C VAL A 260 11.57 8.53 13.62
N LEU A 261 11.29 7.29 13.19
CA LEU A 261 9.96 6.86 12.81
C LEU A 261 8.96 6.95 13.97
N ARG A 262 9.33 6.48 15.17
CA ARG A 262 8.52 6.66 16.38
C ARG A 262 8.32 8.13 16.74
N ALA A 263 9.34 8.96 16.54
CA ALA A 263 9.25 10.40 16.79
C ALA A 263 8.32 11.13 15.80
N ILE A 264 8.16 10.63 14.57
CA ILE A 264 7.17 11.13 13.60
C ILE A 264 5.78 10.60 13.96
N GLY A 265 5.66 9.32 14.32
CA GLY A 265 4.44 8.51 14.33
C GLY A 265 3.17 9.09 14.96
N SER A 266 3.28 10.08 15.85
CA SER A 266 2.12 10.79 16.42
C SER A 266 1.45 11.80 15.48
N GLY A 267 1.97 12.00 14.26
CA GLY A 267 1.40 12.92 13.28
C GLY A 267 2.42 13.55 12.35
N GLU A 268 1.96 14.54 11.60
CA GLU A 268 2.80 15.34 10.72
C GLU A 268 3.72 16.27 11.53
N ARG A 269 5.01 16.31 11.18
CA ARG A 269 6.04 16.99 11.98
C ARG A 269 7.09 17.71 11.15
N THR A 270 7.62 18.80 11.70
CA THR A 270 8.79 19.51 11.14
C THR A 270 10.10 18.84 11.57
N PHE A 271 11.18 19.08 10.82
CA PHE A 271 12.52 18.56 11.15
C PHE A 271 12.93 18.85 12.61
N SER A 272 12.71 20.08 13.08
CA SER A 272 13.05 20.50 14.45
C SER A 272 12.22 19.78 15.52
N SER A 273 10.92 19.58 15.26
CA SER A 273 10.04 18.85 16.18
C SER A 273 10.38 17.36 16.27
N ILE A 274 10.83 16.76 15.17
CA ILE A 274 11.30 15.36 15.13
C ILE A 274 12.61 15.25 15.92
N ALA A 275 13.56 16.15 15.70
CA ALA A 275 14.84 16.15 16.43
C ALA A 275 14.62 16.21 17.95
N ARG A 276 13.70 17.07 18.41
CA ARG A 276 13.34 17.18 19.82
C ARG A 276 12.73 15.89 20.37
N ALA A 277 11.77 15.32 19.64
CA ALA A 277 11.06 14.12 20.10
C ALA A 277 11.90 12.83 20.02
N ALA A 278 12.88 12.78 19.12
CA ALA A 278 13.86 11.71 19.02
C ALA A 278 15.01 11.82 20.04
N GLY A 279 14.86 12.65 21.09
CA GLY A 279 15.84 12.78 22.16
C GLY A 279 17.06 13.63 21.82
N GLY A 280 16.94 14.60 20.89
CA GLY A 280 18.03 15.50 20.55
C GLY A 280 19.08 14.91 19.60
N ILE A 281 18.65 14.02 18.70
CA ILE A 281 19.52 13.40 17.69
C ILE A 281 20.31 14.47 16.88
N PRO A 282 21.61 14.26 16.60
CA PRO A 282 22.39 15.17 15.77
C PRO A 282 21.80 15.35 14.37
N GLN A 283 21.85 16.57 13.82
CA GLN A 283 21.20 16.88 12.53
C GLN A 283 21.64 15.96 11.39
N ALA A 284 22.93 15.67 11.25
CA ALA A 284 23.42 14.78 10.19
C ALA A 284 22.84 13.35 10.31
N SER A 285 22.65 12.86 11.53
CA SER A 285 22.03 11.56 11.79
C SER A 285 20.54 11.57 11.49
N LEU A 286 19.83 12.65 11.86
CA LEU A 286 18.42 12.82 11.51
C LEU A 286 18.21 12.88 10.00
N THR A 287 19.03 13.65 9.27
CA THR A 287 18.95 13.72 7.80
C THR A 287 19.17 12.36 7.15
N ARG A 288 20.16 11.57 7.60
CA ARG A 288 20.36 10.20 7.10
C ARG A 288 19.17 9.29 7.39
N ALA A 289 18.63 9.35 8.60
CA ALA A 289 17.47 8.55 8.99
C ALA A 289 16.22 8.91 8.18
N LEU A 290 15.90 10.20 8.03
CA LEU A 290 14.78 10.67 7.22
C LEU A 290 14.95 10.30 5.76
N ARG A 291 16.17 10.42 5.21
CA ARG A 291 16.48 10.00 3.84
C ARG A 291 16.21 8.52 3.64
N LEU A 292 16.71 7.66 4.54
CA LEU A 292 16.47 6.22 4.49
C LEU A 292 14.96 5.90 4.57
N LEU A 293 14.24 6.53 5.49
CA LEU A 293 12.79 6.33 5.65
C LEU A 293 11.99 6.81 4.41
N SER A 294 12.45 7.88 3.75
CA SER A 294 11.83 8.40 2.53
C SER A 294 12.14 7.52 1.32
N GLU A 295 13.38 7.04 1.18
CA GLU A 295 13.79 6.10 0.12
C GLU A 295 13.01 4.77 0.24
N LYS A 296 12.78 4.29 1.46
CA LYS A 296 11.90 3.14 1.74
C LYS A 296 10.39 3.43 1.61
N ARG A 297 10.00 4.67 1.29
CA ARG A 297 8.60 5.14 1.20
C ARG A 297 7.77 4.91 2.48
N ILE A 298 8.43 4.87 3.64
CA ILE A 298 7.77 4.74 4.95
C ILE A 298 7.36 6.12 5.47
N VAL A 299 8.18 7.14 5.18
CA VAL A 299 7.90 8.54 5.49
C VAL A 299 7.74 9.31 4.20
N GLU A 300 6.65 10.05 4.10
CA GLU A 300 6.42 11.01 3.02
C GLU A 300 6.94 12.38 3.46
N VAL A 301 7.54 13.09 2.49
CA VAL A 301 8.09 14.43 2.65
C VAL A 301 7.24 15.39 1.85
N THR A 302 6.52 16.27 2.54
CA THR A 302 5.56 17.20 1.93
C THR A 302 6.04 18.63 2.02
N LEU A 303 5.69 19.41 0.99
CA LEU A 303 5.97 20.84 0.88
C LEU A 303 4.65 21.60 0.66
N PRO A 304 4.53 22.86 1.12
CA PRO A 304 3.37 23.69 0.82
C PRO A 304 3.17 23.83 -0.67
N LEU A 305 1.97 23.50 -1.14
CA LEU A 305 1.59 23.68 -2.53
C LEU A 305 1.13 25.13 -2.75
N SER A 306 1.91 25.89 -3.50
CA SER A 306 1.57 27.26 -3.93
C SER A 306 2.29 27.63 -5.22
N THR A 307 2.08 28.85 -5.72
CA THR A 307 2.87 29.39 -6.85
C THR A 307 4.27 29.86 -6.44
N GLN A 308 4.59 29.85 -5.14
CA GLN A 308 5.89 30.21 -4.61
C GLN A 308 6.62 28.98 -4.03
N PRO A 309 7.95 28.89 -4.22
CA PRO A 309 8.73 27.83 -3.59
C PRO A 309 8.73 28.00 -2.06
N SER A 310 8.64 26.90 -1.34
CA SER A 310 8.74 26.86 0.12
C SER A 310 9.73 25.80 0.58
N ARG A 311 10.33 26.03 1.75
CA ARG A 311 11.22 25.09 2.45
C ARG A 311 10.60 24.55 3.74
N GLU A 312 9.33 24.87 4.01
CA GLU A 312 8.63 24.45 5.22
C GLU A 312 8.22 22.98 5.11
N THR A 313 9.19 22.08 5.21
CA THR A 313 8.99 20.65 5.03
C THR A 313 8.26 20.01 6.22
N ARG A 314 7.26 19.18 5.91
CA ARG A 314 6.58 18.31 6.87
C ARG A 314 6.80 16.84 6.53
N TYR A 315 7.06 16.04 7.55
CA TYR A 315 7.28 14.61 7.46
C TYR A 315 6.10 13.89 8.10
N LEU A 316 5.58 12.88 7.41
CA LEU A 316 4.46 12.06 7.88
C LEU A 316 4.72 10.59 7.56
N VAL A 317 4.27 9.69 8.43
CA VAL A 317 4.30 8.26 8.11
C VAL A 317 3.24 7.99 7.04
N ALA A 318 3.65 7.43 5.90
CA ALA A 318 2.79 7.29 4.73
C ALA A 318 1.59 6.36 5.01
N ASP A 319 1.87 5.22 5.65
CA ASP A 319 0.89 4.20 5.98
C ASP A 319 -0.10 4.68 7.09
N PRO A 320 -1.42 4.71 6.82
CA PRO A 320 -2.43 5.02 7.83
C PRO A 320 -2.41 4.09 9.06
N TYR A 321 -2.29 2.77 8.85
CA TYR A 321 -2.20 1.81 9.95
C TYR A 321 -0.99 2.09 10.82
N LEU A 322 0.19 2.29 10.22
CA LEU A 322 1.40 2.54 11.00
C LEU A 322 1.31 3.86 11.77
N ARG A 323 0.62 4.88 11.24
CA ARG A 323 0.29 6.12 11.98
C ARG A 323 -0.60 5.85 13.19
N PHE A 324 -1.64 5.03 13.02
CA PHE A 324 -2.52 4.62 14.12
C PHE A 324 -1.74 3.85 15.18
N TRP A 325 -1.01 2.82 14.75
CA TRP A 325 -0.22 1.96 15.61
C TRP A 325 0.83 2.75 16.41
N LEU A 326 1.59 3.64 15.77
CA LEU A 326 2.61 4.46 16.45
C LEU A 326 2.01 5.51 17.40
N SER A 327 0.78 5.97 17.14
CA SER A 327 0.07 6.91 18.01
C SER A 327 -0.51 6.23 19.25
N PHE A 328 -1.14 5.07 19.07
CA PHE A 328 -2.06 4.52 20.07
C PHE A 328 -1.72 3.15 20.60
N LEU A 329 -0.94 2.34 19.87
CA LEU A 329 -0.66 0.97 20.27
C LEU A 329 0.80 0.84 20.74
N GLY A 330 1.74 1.17 19.87
CA GLY A 330 3.19 1.12 20.10
C GLY A 330 3.63 1.63 21.47
N PRO A 331 3.28 2.87 21.88
CA PRO A 331 3.68 3.43 23.17
C PRO A 331 3.10 2.70 24.38
N TRP A 332 1.98 1.98 24.20
CA TRP A 332 1.19 1.36 25.27
C TRP A 332 1.14 -0.17 25.18
N LEU A 333 1.91 -0.80 24.28
CA LEU A 333 2.03 -2.26 24.19
C LEU A 333 2.27 -2.93 25.56
N PRO A 334 3.24 -2.46 26.40
CA PRO A 334 3.47 -3.07 27.71
C PRO A 334 2.27 -2.97 28.67
N GLU A 335 1.38 -2.00 28.46
CA GLU A 335 0.14 -1.87 29.26
C GLU A 335 -0.92 -2.86 28.76
N ILE A 336 -1.07 -2.98 27.44
CA ILE A 336 -1.96 -3.95 26.79
C ILE A 336 -1.58 -5.38 27.19
N GLU A 337 -0.29 -5.72 27.11
CA GLU A 337 0.25 -7.04 27.50
C GLU A 337 0.01 -7.40 28.97
N ARG A 338 -0.19 -6.39 29.83
CA ARG A 338 -0.55 -6.57 31.25
C ARG A 338 -2.06 -6.69 31.48
N GLY A 339 -2.84 -6.83 30.41
CA GLY A 339 -4.31 -6.93 30.46
C GLY A 339 -5.00 -5.59 30.72
N ARG A 340 -4.33 -4.46 30.48
CA ARG A 340 -4.88 -3.10 30.68
C ARG A 340 -5.19 -2.38 29.37
N GLY A 341 -5.65 -3.13 28.37
CA GLY A 341 -6.12 -2.59 27.09
C GLY A 341 -7.25 -1.57 27.23
N ASP A 342 -8.06 -1.67 28.30
CA ASP A 342 -9.11 -0.71 28.66
C ASP A 342 -8.60 0.73 28.78
N LEU A 343 -7.41 0.92 29.35
CA LEU A 343 -6.79 2.24 29.48
C LEU A 343 -6.35 2.79 28.13
N THR A 344 -5.81 1.93 27.26
CA THR A 344 -5.43 2.31 25.91
C THR A 344 -6.66 2.67 25.07
N LEU A 345 -7.74 1.89 25.16
CA LEU A 345 -9.02 2.21 24.52
C LEU A 345 -9.54 3.58 24.96
N ALA A 346 -9.55 3.86 26.27
CA ALA A 346 -9.98 5.16 26.78
C ALA A 346 -9.16 6.32 26.21
N ARG A 347 -7.84 6.15 26.06
CA ARG A 347 -6.98 7.17 25.42
C ARG A 347 -7.28 7.36 23.94
N ILE A 348 -7.55 6.27 23.21
CA ILE A 348 -7.97 6.32 21.81
C ILE A 348 -9.27 7.11 21.70
N THR A 349 -10.30 6.74 22.47
CA THR A 349 -11.62 7.40 22.44
C THR A 349 -11.53 8.90 22.69
N VAL A 350 -10.77 9.33 23.70
CA VAL A 350 -10.59 10.76 24.01
C VAL A 350 -9.89 11.52 22.87
N SER A 351 -8.93 10.88 22.21
CA SER A 351 -8.09 11.53 21.19
C SER A 351 -8.61 11.32 19.76
N TRP A 352 -9.61 10.47 19.57
CA TRP A 352 -10.04 9.99 18.26
C TRP A 352 -10.41 11.11 17.32
N THR A 353 -11.27 12.03 17.76
CA THR A 353 -11.78 13.12 16.92
C THR A 353 -10.66 14.01 16.38
N SER A 354 -9.72 14.41 17.24
CA SER A 354 -8.61 15.30 16.84
C SER A 354 -7.58 14.57 15.98
N TRP A 355 -7.27 13.32 16.32
CA TRP A 355 -6.34 12.50 15.53
C TRP A 355 -6.91 12.19 14.14
N ARG A 356 -8.15 11.72 14.07
CA ARG A 356 -8.85 11.35 12.84
C ARG A 356 -8.92 12.52 11.85
N GLY A 357 -9.23 13.72 12.34
CA GLY A 357 -9.31 14.93 11.52
C GLY A 357 -8.02 15.24 10.74
N ARG A 358 -6.85 14.91 11.31
CA ARG A 358 -5.54 15.07 10.64
C ARG A 358 -5.16 13.83 9.85
N ALA A 359 -5.45 12.64 10.38
CA ALA A 359 -5.09 11.36 9.76
C ALA A 359 -5.79 11.13 8.42
N ILE A 360 -7.00 11.68 8.25
CA ILE A 360 -7.81 11.55 7.05
C ILE A 360 -7.34 12.44 5.89
N GLU A 361 -6.65 13.55 6.15
CA GLU A 361 -6.30 14.54 5.10
C GLU A 361 -5.53 13.91 3.93
N PRO A 362 -4.50 13.07 4.11
CA PRO A 362 -3.80 12.45 2.99
C PRO A 362 -4.71 11.52 2.17
N VAL A 363 -5.63 10.82 2.83
CA VAL A 363 -6.58 9.90 2.18
C VAL A 363 -7.61 10.68 1.37
N VAL A 364 -8.07 11.82 1.89
CA VAL A 364 -8.94 12.75 1.16
C VAL A 364 -8.22 13.31 -0.06
N ARG A 365 -6.98 13.80 0.10
CA ARG A 365 -6.20 14.33 -1.04
C ARG A 365 -6.04 13.29 -2.15
N GLU A 366 -5.77 12.03 -1.78
CA GLU A 366 -5.68 10.94 -2.74
C GLU A 366 -7.04 10.61 -3.39
N SER A 367 -8.12 10.60 -2.60
CA SER A 367 -9.48 10.40 -3.12
C SER A 367 -9.82 11.48 -4.15
N LEU A 368 -9.54 12.75 -3.84
CA LEU A 368 -9.77 13.87 -4.77
C LEU A 368 -8.95 13.72 -6.07
N ARG A 369 -7.69 13.29 -5.99
CA ARG A 369 -6.86 13.04 -7.19
C ARG A 369 -7.42 11.93 -8.09
N ARG A 370 -8.15 10.98 -7.52
CA ARG A 370 -8.74 9.83 -8.23
C ARG A 370 -10.14 10.10 -8.76
N LEU A 371 -10.82 11.16 -8.31
CA LEU A 371 -12.17 11.45 -8.75
C LEU A 371 -12.22 11.66 -10.28
N PRO A 372 -13.30 11.20 -10.94
CA PRO A 372 -13.52 11.46 -12.36
C PRO A 372 -13.56 12.95 -12.69
N ALA A 373 -13.24 13.29 -13.94
CA ALA A 373 -13.35 14.65 -14.44
C ALA A 373 -14.74 15.27 -14.16
N GLY A 374 -14.78 16.55 -13.80
CA GLY A 374 -16.00 17.27 -13.42
C GLY A 374 -16.24 17.37 -11.89
N HIS A 375 -15.53 16.57 -11.09
CA HIS A 375 -15.57 16.70 -9.62
C HIS A 375 -14.67 17.80 -9.07
N LEU A 376 -13.58 18.10 -9.78
CA LEU A 376 -12.65 19.17 -9.47
C LEU A 376 -12.61 20.18 -10.62
N PRO A 377 -12.16 21.42 -10.37
CA PRO A 377 -11.96 22.40 -11.43
C PRO A 377 -11.02 21.86 -12.50
N ALA A 378 -11.24 22.30 -13.74
CA ALA A 378 -10.39 21.95 -14.87
C ALA A 378 -8.91 22.28 -14.59
N ASP A 379 -8.02 21.53 -15.22
CA ASP A 379 -6.56 21.63 -15.07
C ASP A 379 -6.00 21.31 -13.67
N THR A 380 -6.82 20.81 -12.74
CA THR A 380 -6.32 20.29 -11.46
C THR A 380 -5.58 18.97 -11.71
N ALA A 381 -4.25 19.00 -11.66
CA ALA A 381 -3.41 17.80 -11.83
C ALA A 381 -2.87 17.25 -10.51
N THR A 382 -2.81 18.08 -9.46
CA THR A 382 -2.34 17.67 -8.14
C THR A 382 -3.16 18.32 -7.04
N VAL A 383 -3.26 17.63 -5.91
CA VAL A 383 -3.91 18.11 -4.69
C VAL A 383 -2.92 17.96 -3.53
N GLY A 384 -2.66 19.05 -2.84
CA GLY A 384 -1.75 19.12 -1.69
C GLY A 384 -2.35 19.92 -0.53
N GLY A 385 -1.54 20.27 0.46
CA GLY A 385 -1.88 21.25 1.49
C GLY A 385 -0.98 22.48 1.38
N TYR A 386 -1.33 23.55 2.08
CA TYR A 386 -0.47 24.74 2.21
C TYR A 386 -0.37 25.15 3.67
N TRP A 387 0.83 25.53 4.09
CA TRP A 387 1.09 26.01 5.44
C TRP A 387 2.28 26.96 5.42
N THR A 388 2.32 27.82 6.42
CA THR A 388 3.46 28.68 6.72
C THR A 388 4.25 28.14 7.91
N ARG A 389 5.41 28.73 8.18
CA ARG A 389 6.20 28.42 9.38
C ARG A 389 5.43 28.59 10.70
N THR A 390 4.44 29.50 10.72
CA THR A 390 3.59 29.77 11.89
C THR A 390 2.31 28.93 11.92
N ASN A 391 2.08 28.08 10.90
CA ASN A 391 0.81 27.38 10.65
C ASN A 391 -0.41 28.34 10.55
N ASP A 392 -0.17 29.58 10.12
CA ASP A 392 -1.22 30.55 9.80
C ASP A 392 -0.83 31.32 8.53
N PRO A 393 -1.56 31.15 7.41
CA PRO A 393 -2.63 30.18 7.24
C PRO A 393 -2.12 28.73 7.19
N GLU A 394 -2.99 27.79 7.56
CA GLU A 394 -2.89 26.38 7.23
C GLU A 394 -4.15 25.98 6.44
N ILE A 395 -3.96 25.36 5.29
CA ILE A 395 -4.99 25.01 4.32
C ILE A 395 -4.85 23.52 4.02
N ASP A 396 -5.91 22.78 4.29
CA ASP A 396 -5.91 21.33 4.20
C ASP A 396 -5.81 20.87 2.73
N LEU A 397 -6.50 21.57 1.82
CA LEU A 397 -6.58 21.21 0.41
C LEU A 397 -6.23 22.39 -0.50
N VAL A 398 -5.31 22.17 -1.42
CA VAL A 398 -4.98 23.09 -2.52
C VAL A 398 -4.92 22.28 -3.79
N GLY A 399 -5.72 22.65 -4.79
CA GLY A 399 -5.63 22.12 -6.15
C GLY A 399 -4.70 22.97 -7.00
N ALA A 400 -3.87 22.33 -7.82
CA ALA A 400 -2.97 23.04 -8.72
C ALA A 400 -2.70 22.27 -10.03
N ASP A 401 -2.16 22.99 -11.00
CA ASP A 401 -1.73 22.43 -12.29
C ASP A 401 -0.48 21.54 -12.19
N ARG A 402 0.35 21.74 -11.17
CA ARG A 402 1.56 20.94 -10.93
C ARG A 402 2.12 21.13 -9.52
N ALA A 403 3.00 20.21 -9.13
CA ALA A 403 3.80 20.24 -7.90
C ALA A 403 5.31 20.11 -8.25
N PRO A 404 6.25 20.51 -7.37
CA PRO A 404 6.03 21.10 -6.04
C PRO A 404 5.72 22.61 -6.05
N VAL A 405 5.97 23.30 -7.17
CA VAL A 405 5.66 24.74 -7.34
C VAL A 405 4.68 24.91 -8.49
N ALA A 406 3.45 25.29 -8.18
CA ALA A 406 2.37 25.50 -9.13
C ALA A 406 2.67 26.66 -10.08
N ARG A 407 2.07 26.66 -11.27
CA ARG A 407 1.88 27.90 -12.06
C ARG A 407 0.54 28.53 -11.74
N ARG A 408 -0.47 27.71 -11.46
CA ARG A 408 -1.85 28.16 -11.19
C ARG A 408 -2.46 27.33 -10.07
N ILE A 409 -3.13 28.03 -9.15
CA ILE A 409 -4.01 27.40 -8.15
C ILE A 409 -5.40 27.27 -8.78
N THR A 410 -5.99 26.08 -8.68
CA THR A 410 -7.30 25.77 -9.26
C THR A 410 -8.40 25.82 -8.21
N PHE A 411 -8.13 25.37 -6.98
CA PHE A 411 -9.03 25.54 -5.84
C PHE A 411 -8.29 25.63 -4.51
N VAL A 412 -9.01 26.15 -3.50
CA VAL A 412 -8.62 26.12 -2.09
C VAL A 412 -9.71 25.40 -1.30
N GLY A 413 -9.33 24.58 -0.34
CA GLY A 413 -10.31 23.80 0.41
C GLY A 413 -9.92 23.41 1.82
N SER A 414 -10.91 22.89 2.53
CA SER A 414 -10.79 22.45 3.93
C SER A 414 -11.44 21.09 4.13
N VAL A 415 -10.93 20.34 5.12
CA VAL A 415 -11.43 19.04 5.52
C VAL A 415 -12.09 19.16 6.90
N LYS A 416 -13.37 18.80 6.99
CA LYS A 416 -14.18 18.78 8.20
C LYS A 416 -14.67 17.37 8.50
N TRP A 417 -13.87 16.59 9.24
CA TRP A 417 -14.15 15.19 9.53
C TRP A 417 -14.69 14.95 10.94
N LEU A 418 -15.75 15.68 11.31
CA LEU A 418 -16.44 15.54 12.59
C LEU A 418 -17.64 14.57 12.46
N GLU A 419 -18.08 14.00 13.58
CA GLU A 419 -19.26 13.11 13.60
C GLU A 419 -20.58 13.88 13.53
N ASN A 420 -20.70 14.92 14.35
CA ASN A 420 -21.94 15.68 14.52
C ASN A 420 -21.72 17.16 14.20
N GLY A 421 -20.90 17.45 13.19
CA GLY A 421 -20.44 18.82 12.88
C GLY A 421 -20.31 19.06 11.39
N PRO A 422 -21.38 19.49 10.69
CA PRO A 422 -21.31 19.84 9.28
C PRO A 422 -20.36 21.02 9.04
N PHE A 423 -19.92 21.19 7.80
CA PHE A 423 -19.19 22.40 7.40
C PHE A 423 -20.10 23.64 7.49
N ASP A 424 -19.71 24.61 8.30
CA ASP A 424 -20.56 25.75 8.66
C ASP A 424 -20.01 27.12 8.20
N THR A 425 -20.73 28.20 8.55
CA THR A 425 -20.36 29.58 8.19
C THR A 425 -19.01 30.02 8.79
N HIS A 426 -18.65 29.51 9.97
CA HIS A 426 -17.37 29.82 10.60
C HIS A 426 -16.23 29.17 9.82
N ASP A 427 -16.39 27.91 9.44
CA ASP A 427 -15.44 27.18 8.61
C ASP A 427 -15.25 27.88 7.24
N LEU A 428 -16.34 28.32 6.60
CA LEU A 428 -16.29 29.08 5.34
C LEU A 428 -15.53 30.40 5.48
N GLY A 429 -15.83 31.17 6.53
CA GLY A 429 -15.15 32.44 6.80
C GLY A 429 -13.64 32.27 7.00
N ARG A 430 -13.23 31.20 7.70
CA ARG A 430 -11.82 30.85 7.87
C ARG A 430 -11.15 30.46 6.55
N LEU A 431 -11.82 29.65 5.74
CA LEU A 431 -11.32 29.24 4.42
C LEU A 431 -11.12 30.44 3.49
N LEU A 432 -12.06 31.39 3.46
CA LEU A 432 -11.97 32.64 2.70
C LEU A 432 -10.78 33.50 3.16
N LEU A 433 -10.58 33.63 4.47
CA LEU A 433 -9.43 34.36 5.03
C LEU A 433 -8.11 33.68 4.68
N HIS A 434 -8.06 32.35 4.69
CA HIS A 434 -6.85 31.62 4.33
C HIS A 434 -6.55 31.70 2.82
N ARG A 435 -7.59 31.62 1.97
CA ARG A 435 -7.46 31.79 0.52
C ARG A 435 -6.80 33.13 0.15
N SER A 436 -7.19 34.23 0.80
CA SER A 436 -6.59 35.55 0.52
C SER A 436 -5.11 35.67 0.90
N ARG A 437 -4.60 34.73 1.69
CA ARG A 437 -3.19 34.65 2.13
C ARG A 437 -2.38 33.57 1.37
N LEU A 438 -3.00 32.82 0.46
CA LEU A 438 -2.34 31.78 -0.34
C LEU A 438 -1.73 32.37 -1.62
N PRO A 439 -0.40 32.27 -1.83
CA PRO A 439 0.22 32.73 -3.06
C PRO A 439 -0.34 32.04 -4.31
N GLY A 440 -0.87 32.84 -5.24
CA GLY A 440 -1.46 32.37 -6.49
C GLY A 440 -2.95 32.05 -6.43
N ALA A 441 -3.60 32.26 -5.29
CA ALA A 441 -5.05 32.26 -5.17
C ALA A 441 -5.61 33.70 -5.12
N ASP A 442 -6.84 33.85 -5.56
CA ASP A 442 -7.58 35.10 -5.63
C ASP A 442 -9.09 34.87 -5.33
N GLU A 443 -9.91 35.91 -5.48
CA GLU A 443 -11.35 35.82 -5.24
C GLU A 443 -12.08 34.86 -6.19
N GLY A 444 -11.53 34.65 -7.39
CA GLY A 444 -12.06 33.73 -8.40
C GLY A 444 -11.61 32.29 -8.21
N THR A 445 -10.66 32.03 -7.31
CA THR A 445 -10.20 30.67 -7.02
C THR A 445 -11.29 29.89 -6.28
N GLU A 446 -11.70 28.76 -6.87
CA GLU A 446 -12.84 27.97 -6.39
C GLU A 446 -12.63 27.44 -4.95
N LEU A 447 -13.74 27.27 -4.23
CA LEU A 447 -13.76 26.73 -2.87
C LEU A 447 -14.35 25.33 -2.84
N ILE A 448 -13.63 24.41 -2.20
CA ILE A 448 -14.09 23.03 -1.97
C ILE A 448 -14.00 22.72 -0.47
N ALA A 449 -15.06 22.16 0.09
CA ALA A 449 -15.01 21.55 1.40
C ALA A 449 -15.23 20.04 1.28
N VAL A 450 -14.53 19.28 2.11
CA VAL A 450 -14.81 17.86 2.30
C VAL A 450 -15.38 17.72 3.70
N SER A 451 -16.60 17.21 3.84
CA SER A 451 -17.24 17.09 5.15
C SER A 451 -17.87 15.73 5.38
N ARG A 452 -17.56 15.12 6.54
CA ARG A 452 -18.17 13.87 6.98
C ARG A 452 -19.67 14.04 7.26
N SER A 453 -20.09 15.15 7.87
CA SER A 453 -21.48 15.39 8.29
C SER A 453 -22.25 16.32 7.33
N GLY A 454 -21.76 16.54 6.11
CA GLY A 454 -22.41 17.40 5.12
C GLY A 454 -22.22 18.91 5.37
N ARG A 455 -23.20 19.72 4.98
CA ARG A 455 -23.07 21.19 4.95
C ARG A 455 -24.21 21.89 5.70
N ALA A 456 -23.87 23.02 6.33
CA ALA A 456 -24.81 23.94 6.95
C ALA A 456 -24.74 25.36 6.36
N VAL A 457 -23.96 25.56 5.30
CA VAL A 457 -23.76 26.86 4.62
C VAL A 457 -23.69 26.67 3.10
N ASP A 458 -24.14 27.70 2.37
CA ASP A 458 -24.03 27.78 0.91
C ASP A 458 -22.74 28.50 0.46
N GLY A 459 -22.48 28.53 -0.85
CA GLY A 459 -21.33 29.26 -1.42
C GLY A 459 -20.01 28.46 -1.43
N VAL A 460 -20.05 27.18 -1.10
CA VAL A 460 -18.93 26.24 -1.21
C VAL A 460 -19.44 24.90 -1.75
N ARG A 461 -18.65 24.27 -2.63
CA ARG A 461 -18.91 22.89 -3.05
C ARG A 461 -18.50 21.95 -1.93
N VAL A 462 -19.42 21.12 -1.44
CA VAL A 462 -19.12 20.14 -0.39
C VAL A 462 -19.14 18.74 -0.97
N LEU A 463 -18.05 18.00 -0.76
CA LEU A 463 -17.92 16.58 -1.10
C LEU A 463 -18.10 15.75 0.18
N THR A 464 -18.91 14.69 0.10
CA THR A 464 -19.21 13.79 1.21
C THR A 464 -18.34 12.53 1.17
N PRO A 465 -18.33 11.69 2.22
CA PRO A 465 -17.64 10.40 2.18
C PRO A 465 -18.09 9.52 1.02
N GLU A 466 -19.37 9.56 0.64
CA GLU A 466 -19.91 8.81 -0.50
C GLU A 466 -19.27 9.28 -1.81
N ASP A 467 -19.16 10.60 -2.03
CA ASP A 467 -18.48 11.15 -3.20
C ASP A 467 -17.04 10.66 -3.26
N LEU A 468 -16.31 10.72 -2.14
CA LEU A 468 -14.92 10.27 -2.06
C LEU A 468 -14.79 8.76 -2.32
N LEU A 469 -15.74 7.95 -1.85
CA LEU A 469 -15.71 6.50 -2.00
C LEU A 469 -15.82 6.09 -3.47
N THR A 470 -16.50 6.89 -4.31
CA THR A 470 -16.57 6.64 -5.76
C THR A 470 -15.20 6.67 -6.43
N ALA A 471 -14.23 7.39 -5.86
CA ALA A 471 -12.86 7.47 -6.37
C ALA A 471 -12.08 6.15 -6.21
N TRP A 472 -12.64 5.19 -5.48
CA TRP A 472 -12.02 3.92 -5.13
C TRP A 472 -12.79 2.71 -5.66
N ARG A 473 -13.92 2.93 -6.35
CA ARG A 473 -14.66 1.86 -7.04
C ARG A 473 -14.10 1.73 -8.45
N ASP A 474 -13.58 0.55 -8.77
CA ASP A 474 -13.06 0.20 -10.10
C ASP A 474 -14.19 0.02 -11.15
#